data_AF-A0A9D6F0S5-F1
#
_entry.id   AF-A0A9D6F0S5-F1
#
_cell.length_a   1.000
_cell.length_b   1.000
_cell.length_c   1.000
_cell.angle_alpha   90.00
_cell.angle_beta   90.00
_cell.angle_gamma   90.00
#
_symmetry.space_group_name_H-M   'P 1'
#
loop_
_entity.id
_entity.type
_entity.pdbx_description
1 polymer ?
#
loop_
_entity_poly.entity_id
_entity_poly.type
_entity_poly.pdbx_seq_one_letter_code
_entity_poly.pdbx_strand_id
1 'polypeptide(L)'
;MKAVHLLAACFVLLAVFLVGCNRDAGKPSKDKEHKDHKDEKAKDHAKDGDHKDHKGEKKGDGHAHKPAAHGGKVVSVGTDSYHAEVVFEKDGHLKFYTLGKDESKSISVETQTVKAHAKAEGGDKSHEMELKPEPQKDDAKGKTSLFVGKLPAEVIGKKVTVTIVGLKMEGETFRVEFSSEGGDHKDHKDKKEHKDHKKEQTKGGHSSEDEIKEARAKLTDADRKLVDAQEWCVVMTDNRLGEMGVPFKVMVKDQPVFVCCKGCQRKALADAEATLKKVDEFKAKVKTQPPRKSAVKVGDKVPDFSITTLDGKSVKLSELQKDETRTKKGIVVLSYWCATCHSCRHVEGALGKLAKDYAGEAAVIALDANADDTTQAVAAFVKKNGLTMPVAFDPNGQTADVFGIKKTTTTVVIDGNGVLRYCGQLKQKGGASAEGALKAVLAGNEVAVKTTPHNG
;
A
#
# COMPACT_ATOMS: atom_id res chain seq x y z
N MET A 1 6.90 78.97 28.50
CA MET A 1 5.77 78.78 27.56
C MET A 1 4.90 77.70 28.15
N LYS A 2 3.81 78.09 28.85
CA LYS A 2 2.40 77.77 28.53
C LYS A 2 2.16 76.26 28.30
N ALA A 3 1.27 75.52 28.96
CA ALA A 3 0.19 75.86 29.89
C ALA A 3 -0.44 74.54 30.44
N VAL A 4 -0.82 74.56 31.74
CA VAL A 4 -2.15 74.22 32.31
C VAL A 4 -2.67 72.76 32.10
N HIS A 5 -2.65 71.87 33.11
CA HIS A 5 -3.68 71.62 34.16
C HIS A 5 -5.11 71.40 33.58
N LEU A 6 -5.96 70.44 33.99
CA LEU A 6 -6.54 70.31 35.34
C LEU A 6 -7.71 69.27 35.35
N LEU A 7 -7.81 68.43 36.41
CA LEU A 7 -9.00 67.86 37.11
C LEU A 7 -10.10 67.07 36.32
N ALA A 8 -10.98 66.25 36.89
CA ALA A 8 -11.17 65.45 38.12
C ALA A 8 -12.60 64.83 38.01
N ALA A 9 -12.79 63.56 38.36
CA ALA A 9 -13.58 63.07 39.50
C ALA A 9 -15.12 62.95 39.38
N CYS A 10 -15.62 61.85 39.99
CA CYS A 10 -16.98 61.55 40.48
C CYS A 10 -18.04 61.21 39.40
N PHE A 11 -18.90 60.18 39.54
CA PHE A 11 -19.74 59.83 40.68
C PHE A 11 -20.13 58.34 40.72
N VAL A 12 -20.26 57.82 41.94
CA VAL A 12 -20.89 56.53 42.33
C VAL A 12 -22.38 56.77 42.66
N LEU A 13 -23.21 55.72 42.54
CA LEU A 13 -24.53 55.41 43.14
C LEU A 13 -25.62 55.13 42.08
N LEU A 14 -26.13 53.90 41.92
CA LEU A 14 -27.01 53.07 42.78
C LEU A 14 -28.50 53.30 42.47
N ALA A 15 -29.18 52.28 41.93
CA ALA A 15 -30.60 52.02 42.17
C ALA A 15 -31.00 50.61 41.70
N VAL A 16 -31.37 49.79 42.67
CA VAL A 16 -32.12 48.54 42.58
C VAL A 16 -33.59 48.89 42.31
N PHE A 17 -34.28 48.16 41.42
CA PHE A 17 -35.72 47.92 41.57
C PHE A 17 -36.09 46.53 41.05
N LEU A 18 -36.78 45.81 41.94
CA LEU A 18 -37.36 44.47 41.79
C LEU A 18 -38.89 44.63 41.58
N VAL A 19 -39.45 43.65 40.85
CA VAL A 19 -40.84 43.15 40.89
C VAL A 19 -41.93 43.97 40.18
N GLY A 20 -42.65 43.27 39.30
CA GLY A 20 -43.95 43.67 38.76
C GLY A 20 -44.51 42.69 37.73
N CYS A 21 -45.29 41.72 38.20
CA CYS A 21 -46.08 40.75 37.44
C CYS A 21 -47.03 41.40 36.40
N ASN A 22 -47.42 40.68 35.33
CA ASN A 22 -48.61 39.80 35.29
C ASN A 22 -49.12 39.53 33.85
N ARG A 23 -49.43 38.26 33.56
CA ARG A 23 -50.55 37.66 32.77
C ARG A 23 -50.81 38.09 31.31
N ASP A 24 -51.29 37.24 30.40
CA ASP A 24 -52.18 36.08 30.59
C ASP A 24 -52.14 35.07 29.42
N ALA A 25 -52.58 33.85 29.76
CA ALA A 25 -53.25 32.79 29.00
C ALA A 25 -52.80 32.38 27.56
N GLY A 26 -52.66 31.09 27.20
CA GLY A 26 -53.27 29.92 27.82
C GLY A 26 -52.69 28.56 27.38
N LYS A 27 -52.84 27.61 28.30
CA LYS A 27 -52.81 26.14 28.17
C LYS A 27 -54.29 25.65 28.24
N PRO A 28 -54.67 24.35 28.29
CA PRO A 28 -53.99 23.07 28.00
C PRO A 28 -54.92 22.05 27.28
N SER A 29 -54.45 20.81 27.07
CA SER A 29 -55.20 19.52 27.18
C SER A 29 -54.46 18.43 26.36
N LYS A 30 -54.20 17.20 26.79
CA LYS A 30 -54.51 16.42 27.99
C LYS A 30 -53.58 15.21 28.01
N ASP A 31 -53.34 14.73 29.22
CA ASP A 31 -52.65 13.49 29.60
C ASP A 31 -53.35 12.22 29.09
N LYS A 32 -52.57 11.14 28.94
CA LYS A 32 -52.74 9.82 29.61
C LYS A 32 -51.73 8.83 29.04
N GLU A 33 -50.75 8.42 29.84
CA GLU A 33 -50.74 7.16 30.63
C GLU A 33 -50.70 5.90 29.74
N HIS A 34 -49.56 5.22 29.68
CA HIS A 34 -49.18 4.07 30.53
C HIS A 34 -49.81 2.75 30.03
N LYS A 35 -48.99 1.83 29.53
CA LYS A 35 -48.80 0.51 30.13
C LYS A 35 -47.88 -0.38 29.31
N ASP A 36 -46.91 -0.91 30.04
CA ASP A 36 -46.18 -2.14 29.80
C ASP A 36 -47.11 -3.30 29.43
N HIS A 37 -46.66 -4.19 28.55
CA HIS A 37 -46.93 -5.61 28.72
C HIS A 37 -45.77 -6.45 28.16
N LYS A 38 -45.21 -7.24 29.07
CA LYS A 38 -44.28 -8.33 28.87
C LYS A 38 -45.07 -9.65 29.03
N ASP A 39 -44.44 -10.73 28.57
CA ASP A 39 -44.71 -12.15 28.87
C ASP A 39 -45.90 -12.78 28.08
N GLU A 40 -45.90 -14.04 27.64
CA GLU A 40 -44.98 -15.17 27.80
C GLU A 40 -45.31 -16.29 26.76
N LYS A 41 -44.29 -17.10 26.43
CA LYS A 41 -44.23 -18.56 26.08
C LYS A 41 -45.45 -19.36 25.58
N ALA A 42 -45.17 -20.29 24.65
CA ALA A 42 -45.10 -21.77 24.84
C ALA A 42 -44.99 -22.47 23.44
N LYS A 43 -43.95 -23.29 23.15
CA LYS A 43 -43.86 -24.79 23.26
C LYS A 43 -44.78 -25.55 22.27
N ASP A 44 -44.49 -26.69 21.62
CA ASP A 44 -43.47 -27.77 21.59
C ASP A 44 -43.56 -28.40 20.16
N HIS A 45 -42.60 -29.11 19.56
CA HIS A 45 -42.24 -30.53 19.72
C HIS A 45 -41.14 -30.86 18.65
N ALA A 46 -39.98 -31.44 19.01
CA ALA A 46 -39.62 -32.88 18.93
C ALA A 46 -39.66 -33.45 17.49
N LYS A 47 -38.74 -34.26 16.95
CA LYS A 47 -37.69 -35.18 17.46
C LYS A 47 -37.01 -35.78 16.19
N ASP A 48 -35.70 -35.97 16.08
CA ASP A 48 -34.94 -37.25 16.18
C ASP A 48 -33.69 -37.04 15.27
N GLY A 49 -32.50 -37.61 15.40
CA GLY A 49 -31.91 -38.62 16.27
C GLY A 49 -30.57 -39.07 15.62
N ASP A 50 -29.54 -39.33 16.44
CA ASP A 50 -28.28 -40.07 16.18
C ASP A 50 -27.35 -39.67 15.00
N HIS A 51 -26.01 -39.78 15.05
CA HIS A 51 -25.11 -40.58 15.88
C HIS A 51 -23.71 -39.93 15.89
N LYS A 52 -22.98 -40.13 16.99
CA LYS A 52 -21.56 -39.80 17.22
C LYS A 52 -20.63 -40.43 16.17
N ASP A 53 -19.48 -39.79 15.89
CA ASP A 53 -18.17 -40.27 16.38
C ASP A 53 -17.00 -39.31 16.09
N HIS A 54 -16.16 -39.12 17.12
CA HIS A 54 -14.88 -38.42 17.09
C HIS A 54 -13.81 -39.23 16.37
N LYS A 55 -12.98 -38.57 15.53
CA LYS A 55 -11.52 -38.80 15.52
C LYS A 55 -10.73 -37.79 14.67
N GLY A 56 -9.75 -37.15 15.32
CA GLY A 56 -8.39 -37.03 14.79
C GLY A 56 -8.05 -35.83 13.91
N GLU A 57 -7.25 -34.93 14.47
CA GLU A 57 -6.42 -33.95 13.77
C GLU A 57 -5.75 -34.47 12.48
N LYS A 58 -5.72 -33.60 11.45
CA LYS A 58 -4.45 -33.16 10.85
C LYS A 58 -4.61 -31.80 10.17
N LYS A 59 -3.89 -30.81 10.71
CA LYS A 59 -3.65 -29.50 10.11
C LYS A 59 -2.84 -29.64 8.82
N GLY A 60 -3.25 -28.91 7.79
CA GLY A 60 -2.45 -28.61 6.60
C GLY A 60 -2.72 -27.16 6.21
N ASP A 61 -1.68 -26.33 6.24
CA ASP A 61 -1.68 -24.95 5.79
C ASP A 61 -2.01 -24.84 4.30
N GLY A 62 -2.87 -23.88 3.95
CA GLY A 62 -3.20 -23.51 2.56
C GLY A 62 -4.62 -22.97 2.46
N HIS A 63 -4.78 -21.68 2.15
CA HIS A 63 -6.10 -21.18 1.73
C HIS A 63 -6.42 -21.80 0.36
N ALA A 64 -7.32 -22.78 0.36
CA ALA A 64 -7.86 -23.36 -0.85
C ALA A 64 -8.78 -22.36 -1.55
N HIS A 65 -8.44 -21.96 -2.78
CA HIS A 65 -9.42 -21.38 -3.69
C HIS A 65 -10.48 -22.43 -4.00
N LYS A 66 -11.74 -22.00 -4.12
CA LYS A 66 -12.82 -22.88 -4.62
C LYS A 66 -12.44 -23.36 -6.04
N PRO A 67 -12.88 -24.55 -6.48
CA PRO A 67 -12.68 -24.98 -7.85
C PRO A 67 -13.19 -23.91 -8.81
N ALA A 68 -12.32 -23.45 -9.72
CA ALA A 68 -12.65 -22.42 -10.68
C ALA A 68 -13.70 -22.95 -11.69
N ALA A 69 -14.54 -22.06 -12.22
CA ALA A 69 -15.73 -22.43 -12.99
C ALA A 69 -15.42 -23.21 -14.29
N HIS A 70 -14.21 -23.04 -14.83
CA HIS A 70 -13.73 -23.67 -16.07
C HIS A 70 -12.56 -24.63 -15.82
N GLY A 71 -12.27 -24.97 -14.55
CA GLY A 71 -11.17 -25.88 -14.17
C GLY A 71 -9.77 -25.26 -14.30
N GLY A 72 -9.68 -23.93 -14.44
CA GLY A 72 -8.44 -23.17 -14.54
C GLY A 72 -7.89 -22.69 -13.20
N LYS A 73 -6.74 -21.99 -13.28
CA LYS A 73 -6.11 -21.35 -12.13
C LYS A 73 -6.63 -19.92 -11.98
N VAL A 74 -7.14 -19.60 -10.80
CA VAL A 74 -7.51 -18.22 -10.47
C VAL A 74 -6.25 -17.42 -10.14
N VAL A 75 -6.10 -16.26 -10.76
CA VAL A 75 -4.99 -15.33 -10.56
C VAL A 75 -5.52 -13.93 -10.34
N SER A 76 -4.86 -13.17 -9.48
CA SER A 76 -5.26 -11.81 -9.17
C SER A 76 -4.89 -10.85 -10.30
N VAL A 77 -5.79 -9.91 -10.60
CA VAL A 77 -5.57 -8.82 -11.55
C VAL A 77 -5.71 -7.50 -10.80
N GLY A 78 -4.63 -6.72 -10.77
CA GLY A 78 -4.63 -5.39 -10.13
C GLY A 78 -4.87 -5.44 -8.62
N THR A 79 -3.94 -6.02 -7.85
CA THR A 79 -4.01 -6.12 -6.38
C THR A 79 -5.37 -6.61 -5.86
N ASP A 80 -5.86 -7.73 -6.41
CA ASP A 80 -7.16 -8.37 -6.11
C ASP A 80 -8.41 -7.55 -6.48
N SER A 81 -8.27 -6.45 -7.23
CA SER A 81 -9.42 -5.66 -7.70
C SER A 81 -10.35 -6.47 -8.61
N TYR A 82 -9.74 -7.37 -9.38
CA TYR A 82 -10.40 -8.38 -10.19
C TYR A 82 -9.63 -9.69 -10.08
N HIS A 83 -10.25 -10.76 -10.54
CA HIS A 83 -9.59 -12.04 -10.71
C HIS A 83 -9.61 -12.41 -12.18
N ALA A 84 -8.77 -13.36 -12.56
CA ALA A 84 -8.88 -14.03 -13.84
C ALA A 84 -8.71 -15.52 -13.64
N GLU A 85 -9.48 -16.31 -14.37
CA GLU A 85 -9.26 -17.75 -14.46
C GLU A 85 -8.47 -18.04 -15.74
N VAL A 86 -7.37 -18.75 -15.57
CA VAL A 86 -6.46 -19.11 -16.66
C VAL A 86 -6.52 -20.61 -16.89
N VAL A 87 -6.82 -21.01 -18.13
CA VAL A 87 -6.84 -22.42 -18.54
C VAL A 87 -5.77 -22.64 -19.60
N PHE A 88 -4.87 -23.57 -19.34
CA PHE A 88 -3.89 -24.06 -20.30
C PHE A 88 -4.40 -25.37 -20.92
N GLU A 89 -4.61 -25.40 -22.23
CA GLU A 89 -5.01 -26.58 -22.96
C GLU A 89 -3.79 -27.37 -23.47
N LYS A 90 -3.96 -28.69 -23.63
CA LYS A 90 -2.85 -29.61 -24.00
C LYS A 90 -2.25 -29.33 -25.37
N ASP A 91 -3.01 -28.71 -26.26
CA ASP A 91 -2.59 -28.33 -27.62
C ASP A 91 -1.94 -26.92 -27.68
N GLY A 92 -1.72 -26.30 -26.51
CA GLY A 92 -1.05 -25.01 -26.36
C GLY A 92 -1.99 -23.81 -26.41
N HIS A 93 -3.32 -23.99 -26.48
CA HIS A 93 -4.24 -22.86 -26.31
C HIS A 93 -4.25 -22.38 -24.86
N LEU A 94 -4.35 -21.07 -24.71
CA LEU A 94 -4.44 -20.36 -23.46
C LEU A 94 -5.75 -19.58 -23.45
N LYS A 95 -6.61 -19.86 -22.47
CA LYS A 95 -7.84 -19.13 -22.22
C LYS A 95 -7.68 -18.30 -20.94
N PHE A 96 -8.07 -17.04 -21.02
CA PHE A 96 -8.00 -16.07 -19.93
C PHE A 96 -9.40 -15.48 -19.74
N TYR A 97 -10.09 -15.94 -18.69
CA TYR A 97 -11.42 -15.47 -18.31
C TYR A 97 -11.29 -14.35 -17.30
N THR A 98 -11.88 -13.19 -17.56
CA THR A 98 -11.95 -12.11 -16.55
C THR A 98 -13.06 -12.41 -15.55
N LEU A 99 -12.72 -12.43 -14.28
CA LEU A 99 -13.62 -12.75 -13.16
C LEU A 99 -13.84 -11.53 -12.25
N GLY A 100 -15.02 -11.50 -11.65
CA GLY A 100 -15.39 -10.51 -10.64
C GLY A 100 -14.75 -10.77 -9.28
N LYS A 101 -15.11 -9.92 -8.31
CA LYS A 101 -14.61 -9.97 -6.93
C LYS A 101 -14.98 -11.24 -6.17
N ASP A 102 -15.97 -11.99 -6.64
CA ASP A 102 -16.45 -13.24 -6.02
C ASP A 102 -15.71 -14.49 -6.53
N GLU A 103 -14.66 -14.31 -7.34
CA GLU A 103 -13.78 -15.37 -7.92
C GLU A 103 -14.53 -16.45 -8.72
N SER A 104 -15.83 -16.28 -8.96
CA SER A 104 -16.70 -17.34 -9.47
C SER A 104 -17.58 -16.89 -10.63
N LYS A 105 -17.75 -15.58 -10.83
CA LYS A 105 -18.50 -15.04 -11.97
C LYS A 105 -17.58 -14.35 -12.96
N SER A 106 -17.72 -14.71 -14.23
CA SER A 106 -17.11 -13.97 -15.31
C SER A 106 -17.69 -12.56 -15.40
N ILE A 107 -16.83 -11.58 -15.62
CA ILE A 107 -17.21 -10.19 -15.91
C ILE A 107 -16.73 -9.83 -17.31
N SER A 108 -17.52 -9.07 -18.05
CA SER A 108 -17.13 -8.63 -19.39
C SER A 108 -16.41 -7.28 -19.33
N VAL A 109 -15.27 -7.19 -20.00
CA VAL A 109 -14.41 -6.01 -20.12
C VAL A 109 -14.39 -5.51 -21.57
N GLU A 110 -13.94 -4.29 -21.81
CA GLU A 110 -13.86 -3.73 -23.15
C GLU A 110 -13.03 -4.62 -24.10
N THR A 111 -13.60 -4.90 -25.29
CA THR A 111 -12.97 -5.72 -26.31
C THR A 111 -11.64 -5.09 -26.74
N GLN A 112 -10.56 -5.85 -26.57
CA GLN A 112 -9.21 -5.44 -26.93
C GLN A 112 -8.36 -6.66 -27.28
N THR A 113 -7.33 -6.49 -28.10
CA THR A 113 -6.28 -7.52 -28.22
C THR A 113 -5.20 -7.22 -27.20
N VAL A 114 -4.83 -8.24 -26.41
CA VAL A 114 -3.91 -8.10 -25.30
C VAL A 114 -2.57 -8.72 -25.67
N LYS A 115 -1.48 -7.98 -25.47
CA LYS A 115 -0.13 -8.49 -25.67
C LYS A 115 0.32 -9.30 -24.47
N ALA A 116 1.00 -10.43 -24.73
CA ALA A 116 1.56 -11.26 -23.69
C ALA A 116 2.95 -11.78 -24.08
N HIS A 117 3.69 -12.20 -23.07
CA HIS A 117 5.01 -12.78 -23.22
C HIS A 117 5.06 -14.13 -22.51
N ALA A 118 5.41 -15.18 -23.24
CA ALA A 118 5.54 -16.53 -22.71
C ALA A 118 7.02 -16.91 -22.57
N LYS A 119 7.40 -17.35 -21.37
CA LYS A 119 8.76 -17.74 -21.03
C LYS A 119 8.78 -19.10 -20.34
N ALA A 120 9.57 -20.04 -20.86
CA ALA A 120 9.76 -21.33 -20.21
C ALA A 120 10.51 -21.15 -18.88
N GLU A 121 10.11 -21.91 -17.85
CA GLU A 121 10.76 -21.90 -16.54
C GLU A 121 12.25 -22.30 -16.68
N GLY A 122 13.16 -21.50 -16.12
CA GLY A 122 14.61 -21.69 -16.24
C GLY A 122 15.22 -21.30 -17.60
N GLY A 123 14.43 -20.88 -18.58
CA GLY A 123 14.93 -20.33 -19.84
C GLY A 123 15.21 -18.83 -19.75
N ASP A 124 16.03 -18.27 -20.65
CA ASP A 124 16.28 -16.82 -20.73
C ASP A 124 15.50 -16.11 -21.83
N LYS A 125 14.93 -16.88 -22.77
CA LYS A 125 14.21 -16.37 -23.94
C LYS A 125 12.72 -16.24 -23.66
N SER A 126 12.20 -15.03 -23.86
CA SER A 126 10.78 -14.70 -23.82
C SER A 126 10.23 -14.59 -25.24
N HIS A 127 9.05 -15.14 -25.48
CA HIS A 127 8.40 -15.17 -26.79
C HIS A 127 7.11 -14.33 -26.72
N GLU A 128 6.94 -13.39 -27.66
CA GLU A 128 5.73 -12.57 -27.74
C GLU A 128 4.56 -13.41 -28.29
N MET A 129 3.38 -13.16 -27.74
CA MET A 129 2.12 -13.74 -28.18
C MET A 129 0.98 -12.74 -27.96
N GLU A 130 -0.18 -13.01 -28.56
CA GLU A 130 -1.38 -12.19 -28.39
C GLU A 130 -2.53 -13.04 -27.85
N LEU A 131 -3.33 -12.44 -26.98
CA LEU A 131 -4.64 -12.95 -26.57
C LEU A 131 -5.71 -12.11 -27.25
N LYS A 132 -6.52 -12.74 -28.10
CA LYS A 132 -7.60 -12.11 -28.83
C LYS A 132 -8.91 -12.25 -28.05
N PRO A 133 -9.77 -11.22 -28.07
CA PRO A 133 -11.05 -11.28 -27.38
C PRO A 133 -11.98 -12.28 -28.07
N GLU A 134 -12.63 -13.15 -27.31
CA GLU A 134 -13.63 -14.09 -27.79
C GLU A 134 -14.93 -13.92 -26.99
N PRO A 135 -15.82 -12.99 -27.40
CA PRO A 135 -17.03 -12.66 -26.65
C PRO A 135 -17.92 -13.88 -26.42
N GLN A 136 -18.37 -14.03 -25.18
CA GLN A 136 -19.27 -15.08 -24.72
C GLN A 136 -20.74 -14.65 -24.87
N LYS A 137 -21.66 -15.63 -24.81
CA LYS A 137 -23.11 -15.40 -25.00
C LYS A 137 -23.70 -14.36 -24.04
N ASP A 138 -23.17 -14.29 -22.82
CA ASP A 138 -23.66 -13.40 -21.75
C ASP A 138 -22.89 -12.07 -21.69
N ASP A 139 -21.95 -11.83 -22.61
CA ASP A 139 -21.19 -10.59 -22.64
C ASP A 139 -22.01 -9.43 -23.22
N ALA A 140 -21.83 -8.24 -22.65
CA ALA A 140 -22.41 -7.03 -23.20
C ALA A 140 -21.81 -6.70 -24.58
N LYS A 141 -22.59 -6.07 -25.45
CA LYS A 141 -22.13 -5.66 -26.79
C LYS A 141 -20.88 -4.79 -26.71
N GLY A 142 -19.83 -5.17 -27.44
CA GLY A 142 -18.52 -4.47 -27.42
C GLY A 142 -17.64 -4.81 -26.22
N LYS A 143 -18.01 -5.82 -25.44
CA LYS A 143 -17.22 -6.37 -24.35
C LYS A 143 -16.93 -7.86 -24.57
N THR A 144 -15.95 -8.37 -23.84
CA THR A 144 -15.60 -9.79 -23.77
C THR A 144 -15.29 -10.18 -22.33
N SER A 145 -15.65 -11.37 -21.89
CA SER A 145 -15.17 -11.98 -20.65
C SER A 145 -14.07 -13.02 -20.87
N LEU A 146 -13.76 -13.34 -22.14
CA LEU A 146 -12.75 -14.31 -22.52
C LEU A 146 -11.74 -13.72 -23.50
N PHE A 147 -10.47 -14.04 -23.28
CA PHE A 147 -9.38 -13.85 -24.24
C PHE A 147 -8.70 -15.18 -24.53
N VAL A 148 -8.41 -15.44 -25.79
CA VAL A 148 -7.80 -16.69 -26.26
C VAL A 148 -6.55 -16.40 -27.07
N GLY A 149 -5.48 -17.15 -26.79
CA GLY A 149 -4.27 -17.14 -27.61
C GLY A 149 -3.61 -18.50 -27.65
N LYS A 150 -2.54 -18.60 -28.44
CA LYS A 150 -1.78 -19.84 -28.60
C LYS A 150 -0.35 -19.64 -28.13
N LEU A 151 0.12 -20.52 -27.26
CA LEU A 151 1.50 -20.52 -26.82
C LEU A 151 2.45 -20.74 -28.01
N PRO A 152 3.60 -20.06 -28.05
CA PRO A 152 4.65 -20.32 -29.04
C PRO A 152 5.13 -21.78 -29.00
N ALA A 153 5.39 -22.37 -30.16
CA ALA A 153 5.73 -23.80 -30.28
C ALA A 153 6.94 -24.21 -29.42
N GLU A 154 7.86 -23.26 -29.17
CA GLU A 154 9.08 -23.43 -28.38
C GLU A 154 8.81 -23.64 -26.89
N VAL A 155 7.63 -23.25 -26.40
CA VAL A 155 7.24 -23.34 -24.98
C VAL A 155 6.05 -24.27 -24.74
N ILE A 156 5.39 -24.78 -25.80
CA ILE A 156 4.33 -25.81 -25.66
C ILE A 156 4.93 -27.06 -25.00
N GLY A 157 4.21 -27.62 -24.02
CA GLY A 157 4.62 -28.80 -23.25
C GLY A 157 5.66 -28.53 -22.15
N LYS A 158 6.09 -27.28 -21.95
CA LYS A 158 6.98 -26.87 -20.86
C LYS A 158 6.20 -26.14 -19.77
N LYS A 159 6.77 -26.09 -18.56
CA LYS A 159 6.33 -25.11 -17.54
C LYS A 159 6.62 -23.70 -18.07
N VAL A 160 5.60 -22.87 -18.14
CA VAL A 160 5.66 -21.55 -18.77
C VAL A 160 5.11 -20.50 -17.82
N THR A 161 5.84 -19.39 -17.68
CA THR A 161 5.32 -18.15 -17.11
C THR A 161 4.85 -17.27 -18.26
N VAL A 162 3.59 -16.82 -18.18
CA VAL A 162 3.00 -15.89 -19.13
C VAL A 162 2.80 -14.55 -18.42
N THR A 163 3.29 -13.49 -19.04
CA THR A 163 3.10 -12.12 -18.58
C THR A 163 2.26 -11.35 -19.60
N ILE A 164 1.03 -11.03 -19.24
CA ILE A 164 0.17 -10.10 -19.97
C ILE A 164 0.63 -8.67 -19.70
N VAL A 165 0.78 -7.88 -20.75
CA VAL A 165 1.18 -6.47 -20.68
C VAL A 165 0.08 -5.62 -21.31
N GLY A 166 -0.56 -4.79 -20.49
CA GLY A 166 -1.47 -3.76 -20.98
C GLY A 166 -2.94 -4.17 -21.04
N LEU A 167 -3.39 -5.09 -20.19
CA LEU A 167 -4.80 -5.47 -20.08
C LEU A 167 -5.60 -4.27 -19.53
N LYS A 168 -6.52 -3.71 -20.31
CA LYS A 168 -7.36 -2.60 -19.86
C LYS A 168 -8.66 -3.09 -19.23
N MET A 169 -8.97 -2.66 -18.02
CA MET A 169 -10.28 -2.92 -17.40
C MET A 169 -10.75 -1.64 -16.69
N GLU A 170 -11.97 -1.22 -16.96
CA GLU A 170 -12.59 0.00 -16.38
C GLU A 170 -11.69 1.26 -16.48
N GLY A 171 -10.94 1.40 -17.58
CA GLY A 171 -10.06 2.55 -17.83
C GLY A 171 -8.65 2.44 -17.21
N GLU A 172 -8.38 1.44 -16.39
CA GLU A 172 -7.07 1.15 -15.82
C GLU A 172 -6.31 0.12 -16.65
N THR A 173 -4.98 0.14 -16.61
CA THR A 173 -4.11 -0.78 -17.37
C THR A 173 -3.33 -1.69 -16.43
N PHE A 174 -3.50 -2.99 -16.59
CA PHE A 174 -2.95 -4.02 -15.73
C PHE A 174 -1.84 -4.82 -16.42
N ARG A 175 -0.87 -5.25 -15.60
CA ARG A 175 0.09 -6.30 -15.94
C ARG A 175 -0.25 -7.52 -15.08
N VAL A 176 -0.38 -8.68 -15.72
CA VAL A 176 -0.78 -9.92 -15.04
C VAL A 176 0.27 -10.97 -15.34
N GLU A 177 0.78 -11.65 -14.32
CA GLU A 177 1.75 -12.73 -14.48
C GLU A 177 1.22 -14.02 -13.84
N PHE A 178 1.32 -15.13 -14.57
CA PHE A 178 0.85 -16.43 -14.11
C PHE A 178 1.67 -17.55 -14.73
N SER A 179 1.72 -18.70 -14.06
CA SER A 179 2.49 -19.87 -14.51
C SER A 179 1.62 -21.10 -14.73
N SER A 180 1.99 -21.93 -15.70
CA SER A 180 1.45 -23.29 -15.81
C SER A 180 2.09 -24.17 -14.74
N GLU A 181 1.27 -24.86 -13.96
CA GLU A 181 1.76 -25.92 -13.08
C GLU A 181 2.05 -27.17 -13.93
N GLY A 182 3.18 -27.82 -13.63
CA GLY A 182 3.63 -28.98 -14.39
C GLY A 182 2.61 -30.10 -14.28
N GLY A 183 2.22 -30.67 -15.42
CA GLY A 183 1.37 -31.85 -15.45
C GLY A 183 1.98 -32.98 -14.61
N ASP A 184 1.17 -33.57 -13.75
CA ASP A 184 1.43 -34.83 -13.09
C ASP A 184 1.87 -35.89 -14.11
N HIS A 185 3.14 -36.29 -14.03
CA HIS A 185 3.50 -37.67 -14.28
C HIS A 185 4.17 -38.19 -13.01
N LYS A 186 3.42 -39.03 -12.30
CA LYS A 186 3.94 -39.95 -11.30
C LYS A 186 5.07 -40.76 -11.95
N ASP A 187 6.25 -40.73 -11.35
CA ASP A 187 7.02 -41.94 -11.07
C ASP A 187 8.00 -41.66 -9.92
N HIS A 188 7.82 -42.42 -8.83
CA HIS A 188 8.74 -42.48 -7.72
C HIS A 188 10.04 -43.15 -8.17
N LYS A 189 11.20 -42.57 -7.85
CA LYS A 189 12.21 -43.27 -7.04
C LYS A 189 13.40 -42.42 -6.60
N ASP A 190 13.67 -42.62 -5.31
CA ASP A 190 14.96 -42.69 -4.63
C ASP A 190 15.80 -41.43 -4.32
N LYS A 191 16.00 -41.33 -3.00
CA LYS A 191 16.89 -40.48 -2.22
C LYS A 191 18.30 -40.38 -2.81
N LYS A 192 18.89 -39.19 -2.71
CA LYS A 192 20.17 -39.01 -1.99
C LYS A 192 20.39 -37.55 -1.61
N GLU A 193 20.72 -37.37 -0.33
CA GLU A 193 21.25 -36.14 0.26
C GLU A 193 22.48 -35.66 -0.51
N HIS A 194 22.58 -34.36 -0.75
CA HIS A 194 23.87 -33.67 -0.76
C HIS A 194 23.71 -32.18 -0.41
N LYS A 195 24.31 -31.86 0.74
CA LYS A 195 24.97 -30.61 1.18
C LYS A 195 24.74 -29.32 0.38
N ASP A 196 24.25 -28.33 1.13
CA ASP A 196 24.71 -26.95 1.21
C ASP A 196 25.56 -26.41 0.04
N HIS A 197 24.90 -25.66 -0.85
CA HIS A 197 25.48 -24.44 -1.39
C HIS A 197 24.42 -23.35 -1.42
N LYS A 198 24.60 -22.38 -0.52
CA LYS A 198 23.93 -21.08 -0.49
C LYS A 198 24.15 -20.39 -1.85
N LYS A 199 23.15 -20.44 -2.73
CA LYS A 199 23.05 -19.55 -3.88
C LYS A 199 21.75 -18.78 -3.74
N GLU A 200 21.89 -17.60 -3.17
CA GLU A 200 20.85 -16.59 -3.05
C GLU A 200 20.37 -16.22 -4.46
N GLN A 201 19.26 -16.84 -4.87
CA GLN A 201 18.56 -16.52 -6.11
C GLN A 201 17.75 -15.24 -5.85
N THR A 202 18.23 -14.14 -6.41
CA THR A 202 17.53 -12.87 -6.43
C THR A 202 16.23 -13.01 -7.23
N LYS A 203 15.10 -12.95 -6.52
CA LYS A 203 13.77 -12.81 -7.09
C LYS A 203 13.64 -11.44 -7.75
N GLY A 204 12.97 -11.39 -8.90
CA GLY A 204 12.64 -10.15 -9.59
C GLY A 204 11.93 -9.16 -8.66
N GLY A 205 12.51 -7.98 -8.50
CA GLY A 205 11.97 -6.90 -7.68
C GLY A 205 13.09 -5.99 -7.21
N HIS A 206 13.07 -4.73 -7.67
CA HIS A 206 13.81 -3.56 -7.16
C HIS A 206 14.93 -3.84 -6.13
N SER A 207 16.18 -3.63 -6.53
CA SER A 207 17.36 -3.76 -5.66
C SER A 207 17.21 -3.00 -4.34
N SER A 208 17.74 -3.58 -3.28
CA SER A 208 17.90 -2.96 -1.97
C SER A 208 18.85 -1.75 -2.04
N GLU A 209 18.76 -0.84 -1.07
CA GLU A 209 19.69 0.30 -0.97
C GLU A 209 21.16 -0.16 -0.90
N ASP A 210 21.42 -1.27 -0.23
CA ASP A 210 22.76 -1.84 -0.11
C ASP A 210 23.27 -2.32 -1.48
N GLU A 211 22.44 -3.00 -2.27
CA GLU A 211 22.79 -3.42 -3.64
C GLU A 211 23.01 -2.23 -4.58
N ILE A 212 22.19 -1.18 -4.46
CA ILE A 212 22.36 0.05 -5.23
C ILE A 212 23.68 0.73 -4.85
N LYS A 213 23.98 0.81 -3.56
CA LYS A 213 25.24 1.37 -3.04
C LYS A 213 26.44 0.56 -3.51
N GLU A 214 26.37 -0.76 -3.48
CA GLU A 214 27.41 -1.65 -3.99
C GLU A 214 27.62 -1.50 -5.50
N ALA A 215 26.55 -1.35 -6.27
CA ALA A 215 26.64 -1.10 -7.70
C ALA A 215 27.32 0.25 -8.00
N ARG A 216 26.94 1.32 -7.27
CA ARG A 216 27.53 2.65 -7.40
C ARG A 216 28.96 2.73 -6.88
N ALA A 217 29.33 1.92 -5.89
CA ALA A 217 30.70 1.85 -5.36
C ALA A 217 31.73 1.38 -6.40
N LYS A 218 31.29 0.71 -7.47
CA LYS A 218 32.14 0.29 -8.60
C LYS A 218 32.49 1.43 -9.57
N LEU A 219 31.88 2.61 -9.41
CA LEU A 219 32.19 3.81 -10.20
C LEU A 219 33.38 4.56 -9.63
N THR A 220 34.00 5.43 -10.45
CA THR A 220 34.95 6.43 -9.96
C THR A 220 34.26 7.37 -8.97
N ASP A 221 35.01 7.97 -8.04
CA ASP A 221 34.43 8.92 -7.08
C ASP A 221 33.76 10.12 -7.76
N ALA A 222 34.30 10.57 -8.89
CA ALA A 222 33.72 11.65 -9.68
C ALA A 222 32.38 11.24 -10.31
N ASP A 223 32.34 10.06 -10.96
CA ASP A 223 31.12 9.56 -11.58
C ASP A 223 30.06 9.17 -10.54
N ARG A 224 30.47 8.60 -9.41
CA ARG A 224 29.57 8.27 -8.29
C ARG A 224 28.87 9.51 -7.76
N LYS A 225 29.59 10.62 -7.56
CA LYS A 225 28.97 11.90 -7.15
C LYS A 225 27.94 12.42 -8.16
N LEU A 226 28.20 12.25 -9.45
CA LEU A 226 27.26 12.64 -10.50
C LEU A 226 26.03 11.72 -10.54
N VAL A 227 26.24 10.42 -10.34
CA VAL A 227 25.17 9.43 -10.21
C VAL A 227 24.31 9.69 -8.98
N ASP A 228 24.91 9.99 -7.83
CA ASP A 228 24.18 10.31 -6.61
C ASP A 228 23.39 11.61 -6.74
N ALA A 229 23.93 12.59 -7.46
CA ALA A 229 23.21 13.83 -7.75
C ALA A 229 22.08 13.65 -8.76
N GLN A 230 22.25 12.76 -9.75
CA GLN A 230 21.21 12.49 -10.76
C GLN A 230 20.14 11.52 -10.24
N GLU A 231 20.53 10.51 -9.44
CA GLU A 231 19.73 9.49 -8.76
C GLU A 231 18.88 8.56 -9.66
N TRP A 232 18.18 9.09 -10.65
CA TRP A 232 17.27 8.38 -11.55
C TRP A 232 17.80 8.32 -12.98
N CYS A 233 17.38 7.28 -13.70
CA CYS A 233 17.69 7.14 -15.11
C CYS A 233 16.81 8.05 -15.97
N VAL A 234 17.42 8.76 -16.91
CA VAL A 234 16.70 9.66 -17.84
C VAL A 234 15.83 8.93 -18.86
N VAL A 235 16.01 7.61 -19.04
CA VAL A 235 15.23 6.78 -19.98
C VAL A 235 14.17 5.96 -19.28
N MET A 236 14.50 5.40 -18.11
CA MET A 236 13.59 4.68 -17.24
C MET A 236 13.42 5.52 -15.97
N THR A 237 12.55 6.52 -16.03
CA THR A 237 12.45 7.59 -15.01
C THR A 237 12.07 7.09 -13.62
N ASP A 238 11.50 5.88 -13.55
CA ASP A 238 11.10 5.24 -12.29
C ASP A 238 12.20 4.33 -11.72
N ASN A 239 13.29 4.10 -12.46
CA ASN A 239 14.41 3.27 -12.03
C ASN A 239 15.57 4.12 -11.54
N ARG A 240 16.06 3.79 -10.35
CA ARG A 240 17.26 4.42 -9.80
C ARG A 240 18.51 3.87 -10.47
N LEU A 241 19.49 4.75 -10.63
CA LEU A 241 20.81 4.36 -11.08
C LEU A 241 21.43 3.43 -10.02
N GLY A 242 21.77 2.20 -10.41
CA GLY A 242 22.25 1.17 -9.48
C GLY A 242 21.31 -0.04 -9.35
N GLU A 243 20.01 0.13 -9.60
CA GLU A 243 19.02 -0.97 -9.53
C GLU A 243 19.24 -2.05 -10.59
N MET A 244 19.85 -1.69 -11.72
CA MET A 244 20.19 -2.61 -12.81
C MET A 244 21.69 -2.93 -12.82
N GLY A 245 22.38 -2.74 -11.69
CA GLY A 245 23.83 -2.82 -11.59
C GLY A 245 24.52 -1.49 -11.90
N VAL A 246 25.80 -1.55 -12.30
CA VAL A 246 26.64 -0.36 -12.47
C VAL A 246 26.04 0.58 -13.54
N PRO A 247 25.70 1.83 -13.18
CA PRO A 247 25.17 2.81 -14.13
C PRO A 247 26.09 3.03 -15.33
N PHE A 248 25.49 3.18 -16.51
CA PHE A 248 26.23 3.43 -17.74
C PHE A 248 26.30 4.92 -18.04
N LYS A 249 27.51 5.44 -18.27
CA LYS A 249 27.77 6.84 -18.60
C LYS A 249 27.56 7.10 -20.09
N VAL A 250 26.82 8.14 -20.40
CA VAL A 250 26.51 8.64 -21.75
C VAL A 250 26.92 10.11 -21.81
N MET A 251 27.62 10.52 -22.87
CA MET A 251 27.98 11.92 -23.10
C MET A 251 26.90 12.58 -23.95
N VAL A 252 26.15 13.53 -23.39
CA VAL A 252 25.08 14.27 -24.07
C VAL A 252 25.50 15.73 -24.14
N LYS A 253 25.78 16.28 -25.33
CA LYS A 253 26.36 17.62 -25.53
C LYS A 253 27.57 17.87 -24.58
N ASP A 254 28.50 16.91 -24.54
CA ASP A 254 29.68 16.91 -23.68
C ASP A 254 29.42 16.89 -22.16
N GLN A 255 28.17 16.75 -21.73
CA GLN A 255 27.81 16.56 -20.34
C GLN A 255 27.63 15.08 -20.00
N PRO A 256 28.19 14.61 -18.87
CA PRO A 256 28.00 13.24 -18.41
C PRO A 256 26.58 13.02 -17.88
N VAL A 257 25.85 12.09 -18.51
CA VAL A 257 24.51 11.65 -18.12
C VAL A 257 24.56 10.15 -17.86
N PHE A 258 23.89 9.67 -16.81
CA PHE A 258 23.89 8.26 -16.47
C PHE A 258 22.55 7.59 -16.80
N VAL A 259 22.61 6.34 -17.27
CA VAL A 259 21.44 5.51 -17.57
C VAL A 259 21.58 4.13 -16.91
N CYS A 260 20.47 3.42 -16.71
CA CYS A 260 20.46 2.11 -16.05
C CYS A 260 21.35 1.07 -16.76
N CYS A 261 21.44 1.10 -18.08
CA CYS A 261 22.22 0.13 -18.86
C CYS A 261 22.62 0.68 -20.24
N LYS A 262 23.60 0.04 -20.88
CA LYS A 262 24.06 0.39 -22.24
C LYS A 262 22.92 0.44 -23.27
N GLY A 263 21.89 -0.39 -23.11
CA GLY A 263 20.71 -0.39 -24.00
C GLY A 263 19.92 0.93 -24.01
N CYS A 264 20.01 1.72 -22.93
CA CYS A 264 19.35 3.02 -22.83
C CYS A 264 20.10 4.14 -23.54
N GLN A 265 21.38 3.95 -23.92
CA GLN A 265 22.23 4.99 -24.50
C GLN A 265 21.60 5.65 -25.74
N ARG A 266 21.06 4.85 -26.67
CA ARG A 266 20.46 5.38 -27.91
C ARG A 266 19.28 6.32 -27.62
N LYS A 267 18.45 5.97 -26.64
CA LYS A 267 17.28 6.80 -26.25
C LYS A 267 17.71 8.09 -25.56
N ALA A 268 18.72 8.03 -24.69
CA ALA A 268 19.27 9.22 -24.04
C ALA A 268 19.94 10.20 -25.04
N LEU A 269 20.42 9.70 -26.18
CA LEU A 269 21.01 10.54 -27.24
C LEU A 269 19.99 11.03 -28.27
N ALA A 270 18.76 10.50 -28.28
CA ALA A 270 17.76 10.83 -29.30
C ALA A 270 17.25 12.28 -29.15
N ASP A 271 17.15 12.76 -27.91
CA ASP A 271 16.81 14.15 -27.60
C ASP A 271 17.73 14.65 -26.47
N ALA A 272 18.78 15.36 -26.88
CA ALA A 272 19.80 15.85 -25.96
C ALA A 272 19.26 16.93 -25.02
N GLU A 273 18.33 17.78 -25.46
CA GLU A 273 17.80 18.88 -24.65
C GLU A 273 16.83 18.38 -23.60
N ALA A 274 15.91 17.50 -23.99
CA ALA A 274 15.01 16.85 -23.06
C ALA A 274 15.78 16.03 -22.02
N THR A 275 16.84 15.33 -22.45
CA THR A 275 17.69 14.53 -21.55
C THR A 275 18.38 15.40 -20.50
N LEU A 276 19.02 16.50 -20.91
CA LEU A 276 19.70 17.40 -19.96
C LEU A 276 18.70 18.09 -19.02
N LYS A 277 17.56 18.54 -19.54
CA LYS A 277 16.48 19.08 -18.71
C LYS A 277 16.04 18.08 -17.63
N LYS A 278 15.92 16.80 -18.00
CA LYS A 278 15.53 15.75 -17.05
C LYS A 278 16.58 15.51 -15.96
N VAL A 279 17.86 15.57 -16.32
CA VAL A 279 18.96 15.51 -15.33
C VAL A 279 18.86 16.66 -14.34
N ASP A 280 18.56 17.87 -14.79
CA ASP A 280 18.45 19.04 -13.89
C ASP A 280 17.22 18.94 -12.97
N GLU A 281 16.08 18.47 -13.49
CA GLU A 281 14.89 18.16 -12.68
C GLU A 281 15.22 17.16 -11.55
N PHE A 282 15.92 16.08 -11.90
CA PHE A 282 16.32 15.08 -10.93
C PHE A 282 17.31 15.62 -9.89
N LYS A 283 18.33 16.37 -10.31
CA LYS A 283 19.28 17.02 -9.39
C LYS A 283 18.59 17.99 -8.43
N ALA A 284 17.61 18.75 -8.91
CA ALA A 284 16.81 19.62 -8.06
C ALA A 284 16.02 18.81 -7.02
N LYS A 285 15.42 17.68 -7.44
CA LYS A 285 14.69 16.76 -6.56
C LYS A 285 15.58 16.13 -5.50
N VAL A 286 16.82 15.74 -5.83
CA VAL A 286 17.77 15.19 -4.82
C VAL A 286 18.19 16.25 -3.81
N LYS A 287 18.45 17.49 -4.26
CA LYS A 287 18.91 18.58 -3.38
C LYS A 287 17.91 18.96 -2.29
N THR A 288 16.61 18.80 -2.55
CA THR A 288 15.55 19.09 -1.57
C THR A 288 15.22 17.90 -0.68
N GLN A 289 15.83 16.73 -0.92
CA GLN A 289 15.63 15.52 -0.14
C GLN A 289 16.79 15.31 0.87
N PRO A 290 16.50 14.94 2.13
CA PRO A 290 17.52 14.52 3.07
C PRO A 290 18.23 13.26 2.56
N PRO A 291 19.50 13.05 2.94
CA PRO A 291 20.28 11.89 2.51
C PRO A 291 19.57 10.60 2.94
N ARG A 292 19.21 9.76 1.97
CA ARG A 292 18.58 8.46 2.19
C ARG A 292 19.59 7.53 2.88
N LYS A 293 19.46 7.38 4.20
CA LYS A 293 20.16 6.34 4.97
C LYS A 293 19.50 4.99 4.70
N SER A 294 20.25 3.90 4.85
CA SER A 294 19.71 2.54 4.88
C SER A 294 18.49 2.48 5.80
N ALA A 295 17.40 1.87 5.34
CA ALA A 295 16.13 1.82 6.06
C ALA A 295 16.31 1.32 7.51
N VAL A 296 15.70 2.03 8.45
CA VAL A 296 15.67 1.71 9.88
C VAL A 296 15.04 0.33 10.07
N LYS A 297 15.73 -0.56 10.77
CA LYS A 297 15.21 -1.90 11.09
C LYS A 297 14.52 -1.88 12.44
N VAL A 298 13.63 -2.85 12.67
CA VAL A 298 12.98 -2.98 13.98
C VAL A 298 14.05 -3.25 15.04
N GLY A 299 14.04 -2.46 16.11
CA GLY A 299 15.06 -2.43 17.15
C GLY A 299 16.02 -1.23 17.06
N ASP A 300 16.09 -0.57 15.91
CA ASP A 300 16.95 0.59 15.72
C ASP A 300 16.30 1.88 16.25
N LYS A 301 17.16 2.84 16.61
CA LYS A 301 16.72 4.19 16.92
C LYS A 301 16.34 4.92 15.63
N VAL A 302 15.12 5.43 15.60
CA VAL A 302 14.56 6.18 14.48
C VAL A 302 15.22 7.56 14.45
N PRO A 303 15.82 7.98 13.32
CA PRO A 303 16.32 9.34 13.17
C PRO A 303 15.14 10.32 13.17
N ASP A 304 15.38 11.53 13.67
CA ASP A 304 14.34 12.57 13.65
C ASP A 304 13.98 12.94 12.20
N PHE A 305 12.70 13.08 11.91
CA PHE A 305 12.15 13.49 10.62
C PHE A 305 10.98 14.43 10.83
N SER A 306 10.56 15.13 9.77
CA SER A 306 9.43 16.04 9.81
C SER A 306 8.25 15.50 8.99
N ILE A 307 7.04 15.75 9.47
CA ILE A 307 5.79 15.60 8.73
C ILE A 307 5.06 16.94 8.69
N THR A 308 4.22 17.15 7.67
CA THR A 308 3.41 18.35 7.52
C THR A 308 1.98 18.04 7.95
N THR A 309 1.44 18.74 8.94
CA THR A 309 0.02 18.62 9.31
C THR A 309 -0.87 19.28 8.24
N LEU A 310 -2.17 18.97 8.22
CA LEU A 310 -3.08 19.48 7.19
C LEU A 310 -3.29 21.00 7.21
N ASP A 311 -2.96 21.67 8.31
CA ASP A 311 -2.91 23.13 8.43
C ASP A 311 -1.58 23.74 7.91
N GLY A 312 -0.68 22.90 7.37
CA GLY A 312 0.59 23.31 6.77
C GLY A 312 1.76 23.43 7.74
N LYS A 313 1.58 23.09 9.02
CA LYS A 313 2.67 23.15 10.00
C LYS A 313 3.60 21.94 9.86
N SER A 314 4.90 22.19 9.77
CA SER A 314 5.92 21.14 9.90
C SER A 314 6.09 20.76 11.36
N VAL A 315 6.04 19.47 11.67
CA VAL A 315 6.23 18.91 13.02
C VAL A 315 7.23 17.78 12.97
N LYS A 316 8.21 17.78 13.89
CA LYS A 316 9.21 16.72 13.99
C LYS A 316 8.71 15.50 14.77
N LEU A 317 9.28 14.33 14.54
CA LEU A 317 9.03 13.14 15.37
C LEU A 317 9.30 13.45 16.84
N SER A 318 10.45 14.06 17.15
CA SER A 318 10.82 14.42 18.53
C SER A 318 9.85 15.40 19.19
N GLU A 319 9.16 16.24 18.41
CA GLU A 319 8.10 17.14 18.89
C GLU A 319 6.80 16.37 19.14
N LEU A 320 6.42 15.47 18.24
CA LEU A 320 5.25 14.59 18.43
C LEU A 320 5.39 13.71 19.68
N GLN A 321 6.59 13.21 19.95
CA GLN A 321 6.86 12.38 21.14
C GLN A 321 6.80 13.17 22.46
N LYS A 322 6.88 14.50 22.40
CA LYS A 322 6.78 15.39 23.58
C LYS A 322 5.43 16.08 23.69
N ASP A 323 4.55 15.91 22.70
CA ASP A 323 3.21 16.51 22.71
C ASP A 323 2.29 15.69 23.64
N GLU A 324 2.21 16.12 24.89
CA GLU A 324 1.38 15.50 25.93
C GLU A 324 -0.12 15.51 25.59
N THR A 325 -0.56 16.36 24.66
CA THR A 325 -1.94 16.35 24.16
C THR A 325 -2.23 15.15 23.27
N ARG A 326 -1.18 14.52 22.71
CA ARG A 326 -1.28 13.37 21.81
C ARG A 326 -0.81 12.07 22.45
N THR A 327 0.24 12.11 23.26
CA THR A 327 0.80 10.93 23.94
C THR A 327 1.49 11.28 25.26
N LYS A 328 1.13 10.57 26.33
CA LYS A 328 1.81 10.64 27.63
C LYS A 328 3.13 9.88 27.67
N LYS A 329 3.33 8.92 26.76
CA LYS A 329 4.47 7.99 26.77
C LYS A 329 5.41 8.19 25.57
N GLY A 330 5.20 9.24 24.77
CA GLY A 330 5.99 9.50 23.56
C GLY A 330 5.88 8.44 22.47
N ILE A 331 4.81 7.63 22.49
CA ILE A 331 4.60 6.56 21.53
C ILE A 331 3.92 7.14 20.29
N VAL A 332 4.46 6.83 19.11
CA VAL A 332 3.97 7.33 17.82
C VAL A 332 3.67 6.15 16.91
N VAL A 333 2.49 6.16 16.30
CA VAL A 333 2.06 5.18 15.30
C VAL A 333 1.79 5.93 14.01
N LEU A 334 2.56 5.61 12.96
CA LEU A 334 2.35 6.17 11.64
C LEU A 334 1.84 5.07 10.71
N SER A 335 0.66 5.29 10.13
CA SER A 335 0.11 4.40 9.11
C SER A 335 0.20 5.09 7.76
N TYR A 336 1.07 4.58 6.90
CA TYR A 336 1.23 5.04 5.53
C TYR A 336 -0.04 4.74 4.76
N TRP A 337 -0.63 5.81 4.24
CA TRP A 337 -1.97 5.86 3.68
C TRP A 337 -1.91 6.80 2.47
N CYS A 338 -2.93 6.79 1.61
CA CYS A 338 -3.14 7.89 0.66
C CYS A 338 -4.62 7.97 0.25
N ALA A 339 -5.00 9.14 -0.24
CA ALA A 339 -6.38 9.43 -0.65
C ALA A 339 -6.85 8.57 -1.84
N THR A 340 -5.93 8.20 -2.73
CA THR A 340 -6.22 7.51 -4.01
C THR A 340 -6.09 5.99 -3.93
N CYS A 341 -5.53 5.43 -2.85
CA CYS A 341 -5.35 3.98 -2.72
C CYS A 341 -6.65 3.28 -2.28
N HIS A 342 -7.04 2.26 -3.05
CA HIS A 342 -8.19 1.42 -2.75
C HIS A 342 -7.98 0.62 -1.45
N SER A 343 -6.81 0.02 -1.26
CA SER A 343 -6.46 -0.72 -0.03
C SER A 343 -6.51 0.14 1.22
N CYS A 344 -6.23 1.45 1.09
CA CYS A 344 -6.37 2.42 2.17
C CYS A 344 -7.81 2.51 2.69
N ARG A 345 -8.82 2.43 1.81
CA ARG A 345 -10.24 2.53 2.19
C ARG A 345 -10.62 1.46 3.23
N HIS A 346 -10.04 0.26 3.12
CA HIS A 346 -10.33 -0.87 4.01
C HIS A 346 -9.76 -0.70 5.43
N VAL A 347 -8.71 0.13 5.59
CA VAL A 347 -8.06 0.31 6.91
C VAL A 347 -8.52 1.55 7.64
N GLU A 348 -9.20 2.50 6.99
CA GLU A 348 -9.54 3.79 7.61
C GLU A 348 -10.40 3.67 8.84
N GLY A 349 -11.43 2.82 8.79
CA GLY A 349 -12.28 2.59 9.95
C GLY A 349 -11.50 2.01 11.13
N ALA A 350 -10.58 1.07 10.85
CA ALA A 350 -9.70 0.50 11.87
C ALA A 350 -8.69 1.52 12.41
N LEU A 351 -8.12 2.36 11.53
CA LEU A 351 -7.17 3.39 11.89
C LEU A 351 -7.83 4.51 12.70
N GLY A 352 -9.04 4.94 12.33
CA GLY A 352 -9.86 5.89 13.08
C GLY A 352 -10.23 5.34 14.46
N LYS A 353 -10.63 4.05 14.54
CA LYS A 353 -10.85 3.39 15.82
C LYS A 353 -9.58 3.34 16.67
N LEU A 354 -8.44 2.99 16.08
CA LEU A 354 -7.15 2.96 16.78
C LEU A 354 -6.78 4.35 17.32
N ALA A 355 -6.91 5.39 16.50
CA ALA A 355 -6.63 6.76 16.93
C ALA A 355 -7.54 7.21 18.08
N LYS A 356 -8.82 6.82 18.05
CA LYS A 356 -9.78 7.11 19.12
C LYS A 356 -9.48 6.34 20.41
N ASP A 357 -9.23 5.04 20.31
CA ASP A 357 -9.06 4.15 21.46
C ASP A 357 -7.78 4.45 22.26
N TYR A 358 -6.75 4.98 21.59
CA TYR A 358 -5.44 5.29 22.19
C TYR A 358 -5.16 6.79 22.30
N ALA A 359 -6.17 7.64 22.15
CA ALA A 359 -6.02 9.09 22.28
C ALA A 359 -5.41 9.45 23.65
N GLY A 360 -4.32 10.22 23.63
CA GLY A 360 -3.57 10.61 24.83
C GLY A 360 -2.57 9.57 25.35
N GLU A 361 -2.67 8.30 24.93
CA GLU A 361 -1.66 7.28 25.25
C GLU A 361 -0.63 7.15 24.12
N ALA A 362 -1.06 7.23 22.85
CA ALA A 362 -0.21 7.20 21.67
C ALA A 362 -0.69 8.16 20.58
N ALA A 363 0.25 8.79 19.89
CA ALA A 363 -0.03 9.63 18.73
C ALA A 363 -0.21 8.75 17.49
N VAL A 364 -1.47 8.48 17.11
CA VAL A 364 -1.82 7.69 15.92
C VAL A 364 -2.14 8.62 14.75
N ILE A 365 -1.39 8.50 13.65
CA ILE A 365 -1.48 9.41 12.50
C ILE A 365 -1.54 8.60 11.20
N ALA A 366 -2.50 8.92 10.33
CA ALA A 366 -2.46 8.52 8.93
C ALA A 366 -1.50 9.44 8.18
N LEU A 367 -0.51 8.89 7.49
CA LEU A 367 0.52 9.67 6.81
C LEU A 367 0.42 9.45 5.31
N ASP A 368 0.05 10.50 4.58
CA ASP A 368 0.10 10.51 3.13
C ASP A 368 1.50 10.89 2.65
N ALA A 369 2.20 9.92 2.05
CA ALA A 369 3.57 10.09 1.55
C ALA A 369 3.65 10.04 0.02
N ASN A 370 2.49 10.19 -0.66
CA ASN A 370 2.43 10.16 -2.10
C ASN A 370 2.93 11.49 -2.70
N ALA A 371 3.95 11.42 -3.54
CA ALA A 371 4.60 12.61 -4.11
C ALA A 371 3.71 13.39 -5.09
N ASP A 372 2.69 12.75 -5.64
CA ASP A 372 1.75 13.36 -6.58
C ASP A 372 0.57 14.06 -5.88
N ASP A 373 0.42 13.89 -4.57
CA ASP A 373 -0.64 14.52 -3.79
C ASP A 373 -0.23 15.91 -3.26
N THR A 374 -1.20 16.69 -2.78
CA THR A 374 -0.96 17.97 -2.10
C THR A 374 -1.68 18.01 -0.77
N THR A 375 -1.16 18.76 0.21
CA THR A 375 -1.82 18.92 1.53
C THR A 375 -3.28 19.38 1.38
N GLN A 376 -3.57 20.24 0.40
CA GLN A 376 -4.92 20.74 0.14
C GLN A 376 -5.84 19.66 -0.42
N ALA A 377 -5.36 18.85 -1.37
CA ALA A 377 -6.12 17.73 -1.91
C ALA A 377 -6.42 16.67 -0.84
N VAL A 378 -5.41 16.34 -0.01
CA VAL A 378 -5.57 15.42 1.12
C VAL A 378 -6.57 15.97 2.14
N ALA A 379 -6.47 17.25 2.51
CA ALA A 379 -7.40 17.88 3.43
C ALA A 379 -8.85 17.91 2.89
N ALA A 380 -9.02 18.21 1.60
CA ALA A 380 -10.31 18.17 0.94
C ALA A 380 -10.90 16.75 0.94
N PHE A 381 -10.07 15.73 0.71
CA PHE A 381 -10.47 14.33 0.76
C PHE A 381 -10.91 13.91 2.17
N VAL A 382 -10.11 14.24 3.19
CA VAL A 382 -10.40 13.95 4.60
C VAL A 382 -11.75 14.55 5.01
N LYS A 383 -11.99 15.82 4.65
CA LYS A 383 -13.26 16.51 4.91
C LYS A 383 -14.43 15.87 4.16
N LYS A 384 -14.26 15.60 2.86
CA LYS A 384 -15.32 15.03 2.00
C LYS A 384 -15.77 13.65 2.49
N ASN A 385 -14.84 12.84 2.97
CA ASN A 385 -15.12 11.47 3.42
C ASN A 385 -15.39 11.36 4.92
N GLY A 386 -15.41 12.48 5.66
CA GLY A 386 -15.70 12.50 7.09
C GLY A 386 -14.69 11.71 7.93
N LEU A 387 -13.42 11.67 7.52
CA LEU A 387 -12.38 10.93 8.22
C LEU A 387 -12.04 11.62 9.53
N THR A 388 -12.01 10.84 10.61
CA THR A 388 -11.84 11.34 11.99
C THR A 388 -10.47 11.06 12.59
N MET A 389 -9.63 10.25 11.92
CA MET A 389 -8.24 10.07 12.35
C MET A 389 -7.41 11.33 12.07
N PRO A 390 -6.40 11.64 12.90
CA PRO A 390 -5.38 12.62 12.55
C PRO A 390 -4.68 12.23 11.25
N VAL A 391 -4.56 13.17 10.32
CA VAL A 391 -3.87 12.98 9.04
C VAL A 391 -2.74 13.98 8.93
N ALA A 392 -1.61 13.53 8.40
CA ALA A 392 -0.46 14.34 8.04
C ALA A 392 0.02 13.98 6.63
N PHE A 393 0.93 14.79 6.11
CA PHE A 393 1.45 14.73 4.76
C PHE A 393 2.98 14.76 4.78
N ASP A 394 3.59 13.89 3.98
CA ASP A 394 5.02 13.82 3.69
C ASP A 394 5.21 14.04 2.18
N PRO A 395 5.32 15.30 1.72
CA PRO A 395 5.35 15.63 0.29
C PRO A 395 6.50 14.98 -0.48
N ASN A 396 7.55 14.60 0.23
CA ASN A 396 8.81 14.19 -0.37
C ASN A 396 9.08 12.69 -0.18
N GLY A 397 8.18 11.96 0.49
CA GLY A 397 8.32 10.54 0.82
C GLY A 397 9.51 10.24 1.76
N GLN A 398 10.03 11.25 2.46
CA GLN A 398 11.25 11.16 3.26
C GLN A 398 11.08 10.20 4.43
N THR A 399 9.89 10.17 5.01
CA THR A 399 9.54 9.25 6.09
C THR A 399 9.45 7.82 5.55
N ALA A 400 8.86 7.62 4.37
CA ALA A 400 8.78 6.31 3.74
C ALA A 400 10.19 5.75 3.49
N ASP A 401 11.13 6.59 3.07
CA ASP A 401 12.55 6.22 2.91
C ASP A 401 13.19 5.78 4.23
N VAL A 402 12.96 6.52 5.33
CA VAL A 402 13.49 6.17 6.66
C VAL A 402 13.13 4.74 7.04
N PHE A 403 11.93 4.27 6.72
CA PHE A 403 11.46 2.94 7.07
C PHE A 403 11.53 1.92 5.91
N GLY A 404 12.03 2.32 4.74
CA GLY A 404 12.07 1.47 3.54
C GLY A 404 10.69 1.06 3.02
N ILE A 405 9.68 1.91 3.22
CA ILE A 405 8.29 1.63 2.90
C ILE A 405 8.02 1.91 1.43
N LYS A 406 7.58 0.87 0.72
CA LYS A 406 7.27 0.92 -0.71
C LYS A 406 5.78 0.78 -1.02
N LYS A 407 4.95 0.52 0.00
CA LYS A 407 3.53 0.18 -0.16
C LYS A 407 2.66 0.77 0.95
N THR A 408 1.50 1.28 0.58
CA THR A 408 0.38 1.46 1.52
C THR A 408 -0.38 0.14 1.61
N THR A 409 -0.92 -0.29 2.76
CA THR A 409 -1.07 0.39 4.05
C THR A 409 -0.06 -0.15 5.08
N THR A 410 1.20 0.29 5.00
CA THR A 410 2.22 -0.09 6.00
C THR A 410 2.07 0.76 7.26
N THR A 411 2.18 0.17 8.43
CA THR A 411 2.12 0.85 9.72
C THR A 411 3.41 0.60 10.51
N VAL A 412 3.94 1.65 11.13
CA VAL A 412 5.08 1.60 12.04
C VAL A 412 4.66 1.99 13.45
N VAL A 413 5.27 1.35 14.46
CA VAL A 413 5.12 1.71 15.87
C VAL A 413 6.49 2.09 16.43
N ILE A 414 6.60 3.32 16.93
CA ILE A 414 7.80 3.90 17.51
C ILE A 414 7.54 4.13 19.00
N ASP A 415 8.41 3.61 19.87
CA ASP A 415 8.25 3.79 21.32
C ASP A 415 8.74 5.16 21.81
N GLY A 416 8.49 5.46 23.09
CA GLY A 416 8.90 6.72 23.74
C GLY A 416 10.40 7.00 23.75
N ASN A 417 11.24 6.00 23.52
CA ASN A 417 12.70 6.17 23.43
C ASN A 417 13.16 6.44 21.98
N GLY A 418 12.21 6.50 21.04
CA GLY A 418 12.45 6.68 19.62
C GLY A 418 12.92 5.40 18.94
N VAL A 419 12.62 4.22 19.46
CA VAL A 419 13.00 2.93 18.85
C VAL A 419 11.86 2.40 18.00
N LEU A 420 12.17 1.92 16.79
CA LEU A 420 11.19 1.24 15.95
C LEU A 420 10.86 -0.13 16.55
N ARG A 421 9.61 -0.37 16.93
CA ARG A 421 9.16 -1.62 17.57
C ARG A 421 8.35 -2.52 16.65
N TYR A 422 7.79 -1.97 15.59
CA TYR A 422 7.02 -2.72 14.60
C TYR A 422 7.01 -2.03 13.24
N CYS A 423 7.04 -2.82 12.16
CA CYS A 423 6.81 -2.37 10.80
C CYS A 423 6.03 -3.44 10.00
N GLY A 424 4.81 -3.13 9.56
CA GLY A 424 3.98 -4.07 8.79
C GLY A 424 2.51 -3.67 8.76
N GLN A 425 1.61 -4.62 8.54
CA GLN A 425 0.18 -4.38 8.41
C GLN A 425 -0.47 -3.84 9.69
N LEU A 426 -1.45 -2.94 9.54
CA LEU A 426 -2.26 -2.43 10.65
C LEU A 426 -3.02 -3.54 11.37
N LYS A 427 -3.53 -4.54 10.64
CA LYS A 427 -4.32 -5.66 11.15
C LYS A 427 -4.16 -6.92 10.28
N GLN A 428 -3.87 -8.07 10.87
CA GLN A 428 -4.01 -9.39 10.25
C GLN A 428 -5.06 -10.25 10.94
N LYS A 429 -5.70 -11.15 10.17
CA LYS A 429 -6.40 -12.32 10.74
C LYS A 429 -5.33 -13.29 11.26
N GLY A 430 -5.35 -13.59 12.57
CA GLY A 430 -4.44 -14.57 13.17
C GLY A 430 -3.44 -14.04 14.21
N GLY A 431 -3.44 -12.74 14.52
CA GLY A 431 -2.92 -12.23 15.81
C GLY A 431 -1.77 -11.21 15.76
N ALA A 432 -0.98 -11.16 14.69
CA ALA A 432 0.08 -10.15 14.56
C ALA A 432 -0.45 -8.85 13.92
N SER A 433 -0.26 -7.71 14.56
CA SER A 433 -0.72 -6.42 14.04
C SER A 433 0.00 -5.25 14.70
N ALA A 434 -0.06 -4.08 14.05
CA ALA A 434 0.39 -2.83 14.66
C ALA A 434 -0.36 -2.53 15.96
N GLU A 435 -1.65 -2.86 16.05
CA GLU A 435 -2.42 -2.72 17.30
C GLU A 435 -1.88 -3.62 18.41
N GLY A 436 -1.54 -4.88 18.10
CA GLY A 436 -0.92 -5.80 19.06
C GLY A 436 0.45 -5.31 19.53
N ALA A 437 1.27 -4.80 18.60
CA ALA A 437 2.55 -4.20 18.93
C ALA A 437 2.40 -2.95 19.81
N LEU A 438 1.44 -2.07 19.49
CA LEU A 438 1.13 -0.89 20.30
C LEU A 438 0.75 -1.28 21.74
N LYS A 439 -0.12 -2.27 21.92
CA LYS A 439 -0.50 -2.79 23.26
C LYS A 439 0.72 -3.30 24.03
N ALA A 440 1.59 -4.07 23.37
CA ALA A 440 2.81 -4.57 23.99
C ALA A 440 3.75 -3.42 24.42
N VAL A 441 3.97 -2.44 23.55
CA VAL A 441 4.81 -1.27 23.86
C VAL A 441 4.22 -0.44 25.01
N LEU A 442 2.91 -0.19 25.02
CA LEU A 442 2.24 0.53 26.10
C LEU A 442 2.35 -0.18 27.45
N ALA A 443 2.35 -1.51 27.45
CA ALA A 443 2.52 -2.35 28.63
C ALA A 443 3.99 -2.53 29.05
N GLY A 444 4.96 -2.01 28.27
CA GLY A 444 6.40 -2.22 28.51
C GLY A 444 6.89 -3.62 28.12
N ASN A 445 6.11 -4.39 27.36
CA ASN A 445 6.43 -5.75 26.95
C ASN A 445 7.21 -5.78 25.63
N GLU A 446 7.88 -6.91 25.37
CA GLU A 446 8.46 -7.18 24.05
C GLU A 446 7.36 -7.40 23.00
N VAL A 447 7.57 -6.87 21.80
CA VAL A 447 6.69 -7.11 20.65
C VAL A 447 7.05 -8.48 20.06
N ALA A 448 6.16 -9.46 20.22
CA ALA A 448 6.41 -10.84 19.77
C ALA A 448 6.54 -10.96 18.25
N VAL A 449 5.72 -10.23 17.48
CA VAL A 449 5.79 -10.19 16.02
C VAL A 449 6.13 -8.78 15.59
N LYS A 450 7.39 -8.58 15.21
CA LYS A 450 8.00 -7.28 14.90
C LYS A 450 7.72 -6.82 13.47
N THR A 451 7.45 -7.74 12.57
CA THR A 451 7.15 -7.45 11.16
C THR A 451 6.04 -8.36 10.66
N THR A 452 5.21 -7.85 9.75
CA THR A 452 4.24 -8.67 9.01
C THR A 452 4.37 -8.39 7.51
N PRO A 453 4.32 -9.43 6.66
CA PRO A 453 4.49 -9.25 5.23
C PRO A 453 3.27 -8.56 4.62
N HIS A 454 3.51 -7.74 3.59
CA HIS A 454 2.48 -7.38 2.63
C HIS A 454 2.46 -8.47 1.55
N ASN A 455 1.48 -9.36 1.62
CA ASN A 455 1.22 -10.29 0.51
C ASN A 455 0.94 -9.44 -0.74
N GLY A 456 1.76 -9.66 -1.77
CA GLY A 456 1.79 -8.86 -2.99
C GLY A 456 0.87 -9.39 -4.06
#